data_AF-A0A1G0JCQ1-F1
#
_entry.id   AF-A0A1G0JCQ1-F1
#
_cell.length_a   1.000
_cell.length_b   1.000
_cell.length_c   1.000
_cell.angle_alpha   90.00
_cell.angle_beta   90.00
_cell.angle_gamma   90.00
#
_symmetry.space_group_name_H-M   'P 1'
#
loop_
_entity.id
_entity.type
_entity.pdbx_description
1 polymer ?
#
loop_
_entity_poly.entity_id
_entity_poly.type
_entity_poly.pdbx_seq_one_letter_code
_entity_poly.pdbx_strand_id
1 'polypeptide(L)'
;MINNDMTENWNNIAKTAMNSIKELGNINVRVIEKLTEQQLAVLNTCLEASQKEIDLASKTRNPEDIIKMQAELIAEYNTKLMGILQNTGAILSSCNSDITSWAEKSVTATTPKAVNPGKSK
;
A
#
# COMPACT_ATOMS: atom_id res chain seq x y z
N MET A 1 27.17 -26.09 -28.81
CA MET A 1 25.74 -25.97 -28.44
C MET A 1 25.57 -25.78 -26.94
N ILE A 2 26.15 -26.62 -26.07
CA ILE A 2 25.99 -26.55 -24.59
C ILE A 2 26.34 -25.18 -23.96
N ASN A 3 27.37 -24.48 -24.43
CA ASN A 3 27.73 -23.15 -23.89
C ASN A 3 26.70 -22.06 -24.22
N ASN A 4 26.07 -22.11 -25.40
CA ASN A 4 25.15 -21.06 -25.82
C ASN A 4 23.82 -21.15 -25.04
N ASP A 5 23.33 -22.38 -24.84
CA ASP A 5 22.12 -22.65 -24.04
C ASP A 5 22.33 -22.29 -22.56
N MET A 6 23.51 -22.56 -21.99
CA MET A 6 23.85 -22.11 -20.64
C MET A 6 23.94 -20.59 -20.51
N THR A 7 24.56 -19.90 -21.47
CA THR A 7 24.63 -18.43 -21.48
C THR A 7 23.24 -17.78 -21.63
N GLU A 8 22.38 -18.33 -22.48
CA GLU A 8 21.01 -17.85 -22.65
C GLU A 8 20.14 -18.07 -21.40
N ASN A 9 20.24 -19.26 -20.78
CA ASN A 9 19.55 -19.55 -19.53
C ASN A 9 20.02 -18.64 -18.38
N TRP A 10 21.32 -18.36 -18.30
CA TRP A 10 21.88 -17.41 -17.33
C TRP A 10 21.36 -15.99 -17.53
N ASN A 11 21.31 -15.52 -18.78
CA ASN A 11 20.74 -14.21 -19.11
C ASN A 11 19.25 -14.12 -18.74
N ASN A 12 18.48 -15.20 -18.91
CA ASN A 12 17.07 -15.26 -18.54
C ASN A 12 16.88 -15.25 -17.01
N ILE A 13 17.73 -15.94 -16.26
CA ILE A 13 17.74 -15.89 -14.79
C ILE A 13 18.06 -14.47 -14.31
N ALA A 14 19.10 -13.85 -14.86
CA ALA A 14 19.50 -12.49 -14.50
C ALA A 14 18.39 -11.46 -14.80
N LYS A 15 17.74 -11.56 -15.97
CA LYS A 15 16.59 -10.71 -16.32
C LYS A 15 15.42 -10.90 -15.36
N THR A 16 15.10 -12.14 -15.01
CA THR A 16 13.99 -12.43 -14.10
C THR A 16 14.29 -11.93 -12.68
N ALA A 17 15.53 -12.08 -12.20
CA ALA A 17 15.96 -11.52 -10.92
C ALA A 17 15.86 -9.98 -10.90
N MET A 18 16.32 -9.30 -11.96
CA MET A 18 16.19 -7.84 -12.08
C MET A 18 14.72 -7.39 -12.11
N ASN A 19 13.85 -8.12 -12.78
CA ASN A 19 12.42 -7.82 -12.81
C ASN A 19 11.76 -8.02 -11.44
N SER A 20 12.12 -9.09 -10.71
CA SER A 20 11.64 -9.34 -9.35
C SER A 20 12.06 -8.24 -8.37
N ILE A 21 13.30 -7.74 -8.46
CA ILE A 21 13.78 -6.61 -7.64
C ILE A 21 12.98 -5.32 -7.96
N LYS A 22 12.71 -5.04 -9.23
CA LYS A 22 11.89 -3.88 -9.64
C LYS A 22 10.46 -4.00 -9.13
N GLU A 23 9.86 -5.18 -9.22
CA GLU A 23 8.50 -5.43 -8.72
C GLU A 23 8.40 -5.16 -7.22
N LEU A 24 9.37 -5.65 -6.43
CA LEU A 24 9.43 -5.37 -4.99
C LEU A 24 9.58 -3.87 -4.69
N GLY A 25 10.43 -3.17 -5.44
CA GLY A 25 10.59 -1.72 -5.32
C GLY A 25 9.28 -0.96 -5.61
N ASN A 26 8.55 -1.37 -6.64
CA ASN A 26 7.25 -0.79 -7.00
C ASN A 26 6.18 -1.04 -5.93
N ILE A 27 6.18 -2.23 -5.31
CA ILE A 27 5.29 -2.52 -4.17
C ILE A 27 5.56 -1.54 -3.03
N ASN A 28 6.84 -1.35 -2.67
CA ASN A 28 7.22 -0.44 -1.58
C ASN A 28 6.79 1.01 -1.85
N VAL A 29 7.08 1.54 -3.04
CA VAL A 29 6.69 2.91 -3.42
C VAL A 29 5.16 3.08 -3.31
N ARG A 30 4.39 2.15 -3.88
CA ARG A 30 2.93 2.21 -3.86
C ARG A 30 2.35 2.19 -2.43
N VAL A 31 2.94 1.37 -1.55
CA VAL A 31 2.50 1.28 -0.15
C VAL A 31 2.83 2.58 0.59
N ILE A 32 4.03 3.12 0.40
CA ILE A 32 4.43 4.40 1.00
C ILE A 32 3.53 5.54 0.53
N GLU A 33 3.28 5.66 -0.78
CA GLU A 33 2.38 6.67 -1.34
C GLU A 33 1.00 6.61 -0.67
N LYS A 34 0.40 5.41 -0.61
CA LYS A 34 -0.93 5.21 0.01
C LYS A 34 -0.93 5.49 1.51
N LEU A 35 0.13 5.15 2.24
CA LEU A 35 0.25 5.48 3.67
C LEU A 35 0.45 6.99 3.88
N THR A 36 1.17 7.67 3.00
CA THR A 36 1.30 9.13 3.03
C THR A 36 -0.04 9.81 2.76
N GLU A 37 -0.85 9.29 1.83
CA GLU A 37 -2.23 9.76 1.63
C GLU A 37 -3.06 9.66 2.91
N GLN A 38 -2.95 8.56 3.67
CA GLN A 38 -3.64 8.43 4.95
C GLN A 38 -3.11 9.42 6.01
N GLN A 39 -1.81 9.68 6.06
CA GLN A 39 -1.23 10.69 6.96
C GLN A 39 -1.73 12.10 6.63
N LEU A 40 -1.86 12.44 5.34
CA LEU A 40 -2.47 13.70 4.90
C LEU A 40 -3.95 13.76 5.25
N ALA A 41 -4.68 12.65 5.14
CA ALA A 41 -6.08 12.59 5.55
C ALA A 41 -6.28 12.85 7.06
N VAL A 42 -5.38 12.33 7.91
CA VAL A 42 -5.36 12.65 9.35
C VAL A 42 -5.10 14.15 9.56
N LEU A 43 -4.07 14.70 8.91
CA LEU A 43 -3.72 16.12 9.04
C LEU A 43 -4.89 17.02 8.62
N ASN A 44 -5.52 16.74 7.48
CA ASN A 44 -6.69 17.48 7.01
C ASN A 44 -7.85 17.40 8.00
N THR A 45 -8.09 16.22 8.57
CA THR A 45 -9.13 16.03 9.59
C THR A 45 -8.86 16.89 10.83
N CYS A 46 -7.60 17.01 11.26
CA CYS A 46 -7.22 17.92 12.35
C CYS A 46 -7.45 19.38 11.99
N LEU A 47 -7.00 19.82 10.80
CA LEU A 47 -7.13 21.21 10.34
C LEU A 47 -8.59 21.64 10.21
N GLU A 48 -9.44 20.79 9.61
CA GLU A 48 -10.86 21.08 9.41
C GLU A 48 -11.58 21.33 10.74
N ALA A 49 -11.21 20.60 11.77
CA ALA A 49 -11.86 20.74 13.06
C ALA A 49 -11.24 21.83 13.94
N SER A 50 -9.95 22.14 13.81
CA SER A 50 -9.42 23.41 14.33
C SER A 50 -10.14 24.61 13.69
N GLN A 51 -10.45 24.56 12.40
CA GLN A 51 -11.25 25.59 11.74
C GLN A 51 -12.67 25.66 12.33
N LYS A 52 -13.31 24.53 12.59
CA LYS A 52 -14.64 24.50 13.23
C LYS A 52 -14.64 25.03 14.66
N GLU A 53 -13.58 24.78 15.43
CA GLU A 53 -13.40 25.34 16.76
C GLU A 53 -13.22 26.87 16.73
N ILE A 54 -12.49 27.41 15.76
CA ILE A 54 -12.36 28.85 15.54
C ILE A 54 -13.72 29.46 15.16
N ASP A 55 -14.44 28.82 14.24
CA ASP A 55 -15.78 29.22 13.82
C ASP A 55 -16.74 29.25 15.02
N LEU A 56 -16.70 28.24 15.89
CA LEU A 56 -17.45 28.17 17.14
C LEU A 56 -17.13 29.37 18.04
N ALA A 57 -15.86 29.60 18.33
CA ALA A 57 -15.42 30.71 19.17
C ALA A 57 -15.88 32.08 18.64
N SER A 58 -16.02 32.22 17.32
CA SER A 58 -16.48 33.47 16.68
C SER A 58 -18.00 33.65 16.63
N LYS A 59 -18.79 32.56 16.68
CA LYS A 59 -20.24 32.57 16.40
C LYS A 59 -21.13 32.41 17.64
N THR A 60 -20.70 31.68 18.66
CA THR A 60 -21.61 31.33 19.77
C THR A 60 -21.64 32.32 20.92
N ARG A 61 -22.86 32.72 21.31
CA ARG A 61 -23.17 33.47 22.54
C ARG A 61 -23.82 32.61 23.63
N ASN A 62 -24.35 31.42 23.28
CA ASN A 62 -25.10 30.54 24.18
C ASN A 62 -24.39 29.20 24.42
N PRO A 63 -24.36 28.68 25.66
CA PRO A 63 -23.71 27.40 26.00
C PRO A 63 -24.30 26.14 25.37
N GLU A 64 -25.61 26.11 25.08
CA GLU A 64 -26.29 24.93 24.51
C GLU A 64 -25.82 24.63 23.07
N ASP A 65 -25.60 25.69 22.28
CA ASP A 65 -25.08 25.58 20.91
C ASP A 65 -23.64 25.03 20.89
N ILE A 66 -22.85 25.35 21.92
CA ILE A 66 -21.47 24.85 22.09
C ILE A 66 -21.47 23.35 22.31
N ILE A 67 -22.32 22.84 23.20
CA ILE A 67 -22.39 21.40 23.51
C ILE A 67 -22.82 20.61 22.28
N LYS A 68 -23.84 21.09 21.56
CA LYS A 68 -24.32 20.45 20.34
C LYS A 68 -23.22 20.38 19.27
N MET A 69 -22.51 21.49 19.03
CA MET A 69 -21.43 21.51 18.05
C MET A 69 -20.23 20.64 18.45
N GLN A 70 -19.87 20.57 19.74
CA GLN A 70 -18.82 19.65 20.21
C GLN A 70 -19.20 18.18 19.97
N ALA A 71 -20.47 17.81 20.21
CA ALA A 71 -20.95 16.46 19.92
C ALA A 71 -20.89 16.12 18.42
N GLU A 72 -21.27 17.07 17.56
CA GLU A 72 -21.17 16.94 16.10
C GLU A 72 -19.71 16.82 15.65
N LEU A 73 -18.81 17.64 16.19
CA LEU A 73 -17.38 17.61 15.91
C LEU A 73 -16.78 16.22 16.25
N ILE A 74 -17.08 15.70 17.45
CA ILE A 74 -16.60 14.40 17.92
C ILE A 74 -17.13 13.27 17.03
N ALA A 75 -18.42 13.31 16.66
CA ALA A 75 -19.01 12.30 15.79
C ALA A 75 -18.32 12.26 14.42
N GLU A 76 -18.10 13.43 13.82
CA GLU A 76 -17.45 13.55 12.53
C GLU A 76 -15.99 13.10 12.56
N TYR A 77 -15.25 13.49 13.60
CA TYR A 77 -13.89 13.03 13.84
C TYR A 77 -13.81 11.51 13.93
N ASN A 78 -14.69 10.90 14.72
CA ASN A 78 -14.74 9.44 14.89
C ASN A 78 -15.02 8.75 13.55
N THR A 79 -15.96 9.25 12.75
CA THR A 79 -16.26 8.71 11.42
C THR A 79 -15.04 8.81 10.50
N LYS A 80 -14.37 9.97 10.44
CA LYS A 80 -13.20 10.17 9.58
C LYS A 80 -12.02 9.29 9.99
N LEU A 81 -11.72 9.24 11.29
CA LEU A 81 -10.63 8.42 11.82
C LEU A 81 -10.90 6.92 11.58
N MET A 82 -12.14 6.47 11.77
CA MET A 82 -12.51 5.08 11.48
C MET A 82 -12.33 4.75 9.99
N GLY A 83 -12.70 5.67 9.09
CA GLY A 83 -12.45 5.51 7.66
C GLY A 83 -10.96 5.42 7.32
N ILE A 84 -10.13 6.26 7.93
CA ILE A 84 -8.66 6.22 7.77
C ILE A 84 -8.08 4.88 8.26
N LEU A 85 -8.56 4.37 9.40
CA LEU A 85 -8.14 3.07 9.93
C LEU A 85 -8.53 1.92 9.00
N GLN A 86 -9.77 1.92 8.49
CA GLN A 86 -10.23 0.92 7.52
C GLN A 86 -9.40 0.94 6.24
N ASN A 87 -9.14 2.13 5.68
CA ASN A 87 -8.31 2.31 4.49
C ASN A 87 -6.88 1.84 4.74
N THR A 88 -6.30 2.17 5.88
CA THR A 88 -4.96 1.69 6.28
C THR A 88 -4.93 0.17 6.36
N GLY A 89 -5.94 -0.46 6.96
CA GLY A 89 -6.07 -1.91 7.01
C GLY A 89 -6.13 -2.54 5.61
N ALA A 90 -6.89 -1.94 4.70
CA ALA A 90 -6.97 -2.38 3.31
C ALA A 90 -5.62 -2.25 2.57
N ILE A 91 -4.86 -1.17 2.80
CA ILE A 91 -3.52 -0.97 2.24
C ILE A 91 -2.57 -2.08 2.71
N LEU A 92 -2.57 -2.39 4.01
CA LEU A 92 -1.72 -3.44 4.57
C LEU A 92 -2.13 -4.84 4.07
N SER A 93 -3.43 -5.11 3.96
CA SER A 93 -3.93 -6.36 3.38
C SER A 93 -3.50 -6.53 1.92
N SER A 94 -3.60 -5.46 1.12
CA SER A 94 -3.12 -5.45 -0.27
C SER A 94 -1.59 -5.66 -0.34
N CYS A 95 -0.83 -5.02 0.54
CA CYS A 95 0.63 -5.21 0.63
C CYS A 95 0.99 -6.67 0.89
N ASN A 96 0.31 -7.33 1.85
CA ASN A 96 0.52 -8.75 2.12
C ASN A 96 0.22 -9.63 0.90
N SER A 97 -0.87 -9.34 0.18
CA SER A 97 -1.20 -10.05 -1.07
C SER A 97 -0.13 -9.83 -2.15
N ASP A 98 0.33 -8.59 -2.33
CA ASP A 98 1.35 -8.22 -3.32
C ASP A 98 2.69 -8.93 -3.02
N ILE A 99 3.12 -8.96 -1.75
CA ILE A 99 4.33 -9.67 -1.31
C ILE A 99 4.19 -11.18 -1.51
N THR A 100 3.03 -11.76 -1.20
CA THR A 100 2.78 -13.20 -1.38
C THR A 100 2.88 -13.57 -2.86
N SER A 101 2.23 -12.79 -3.74
CA SER A 101 2.31 -13.00 -5.18
C SER A 101 3.73 -12.83 -5.71
N TRP A 102 4.46 -11.83 -5.23
CA TRP A 102 5.88 -11.62 -5.58
C TRP A 102 6.75 -12.82 -5.17
N ALA A 103 6.53 -13.40 -3.99
CA ALA A 103 7.26 -14.57 -3.51
C ALA A 103 6.97 -15.81 -4.38
N GLU A 104 5.70 -16.07 -4.71
CA GLU A 104 5.30 -17.18 -5.59
C GLU A 104 5.92 -17.08 -6.99
N LYS A 105 5.95 -15.87 -7.57
CA LYS A 105 6.61 -15.62 -8.87
C LYS A 105 8.13 -15.85 -8.80
N SER A 106 8.75 -15.51 -7.68
CA SER A 106 10.19 -15.68 -7.50
C SER A 106 10.59 -17.16 -7.35
N VAL A 107 9.74 -18.00 -6.75
CA VAL A 107 9.94 -19.46 -6.66
C VAL A 107 9.77 -20.15 -8.01
N THR A 108 8.77 -19.75 -8.80
CA THR A 108 8.54 -20.32 -10.15
C THR A 108 9.60 -19.90 -11.17
N ALA A 109 10.20 -18.72 -11.01
CA ALA A 109 11.30 -18.23 -11.83
C ALA A 109 12.62 -19.02 -11.68
N THR A 110 12.80 -19.71 -10.55
CA THR A 110 14.06 -20.42 -10.21
C THR A 110 13.97 -21.93 -10.41
N THR A 111 12.81 -22.47 -10.80
CA THR A 111 12.65 -23.89 -11.12
C THR A 111 13.12 -24.14 -12.56
N PRO A 112 14.19 -24.93 -12.81
CA PRO A 112 14.62 -25.24 -14.17
C PRO A 112 13.50 -25.99 -14.91
N LYS A 113 13.20 -25.60 -16.16
CA LYS A 113 12.40 -26.47 -17.06
C LYS A 113 13.11 -27.82 -17.13
N ALA A 114 12.44 -28.89 -16.70
CA ALA A 114 12.97 -30.25 -16.78
C ALA A 114 13.49 -30.51 -18.20
N VAL A 115 14.80 -30.78 -18.31
CA VAL A 115 15.41 -31.25 -19.56
C VAL A 115 14.70 -32.56 -19.92
N ASN A 116 13.98 -32.55 -21.04
CA ASN A 116 13.29 -33.72 -21.55
C ASN A 116 14.34 -34.76 -21.99
N PRO A 117 14.48 -35.93 -21.36
CA PRO A 117 15.59 -36.84 -21.62
C PRO A 117 15.45 -37.66 -22.92
N GLY A 118 14.41 -37.41 -23.73
CA GLY A 118 14.16 -38.13 -24.97
C GLY A 118 14.60 -37.36 -26.21
N LYS A 119 15.83 -37.61 -26.68
CA LYS A 119 16.25 -37.75 -28.10
C LYS A 119 17.77 -37.72 -28.24
N SER A 120 18.42 -38.85 -27.97
CA SER A 120 19.64 -39.23 -28.70
C SER A 120 19.23 -40.27 -29.74
N LYS A 121 19.46 -39.96 -31.02
CA LYS A 121 19.57 -40.96 -32.07
C LYS A 121 20.97 -41.55 -32.05
#